data_AF-A0A962SAR2-F1
#
_entry.id   AF-A0A962SAR2-F1
#
_cell.length_a   1.000
_cell.length_b   1.000
_cell.length_c   1.000
_cell.angle_alpha   90.00
_cell.angle_beta   90.00
_cell.angle_gamma   90.00
#
_symmetry.space_group_name_H-M   'P 1'
#
loop_
_entity.id
_entity.type
_entity.pdbx_description
1 polymer ?
#
loop_
_entity_poly.entity_id
_entity_poly.type
_entity_poly.pdbx_seq_one_letter_code
_entity_poly.pdbx_strand_id
1 'polypeptide(L)' 'MRGLIVTGVTFGVFMTEAIIHYNMGMAEAEGEFRLRLPPPKELAKIAAVTGTFSILSGALINNVDKMMPGLRVK' A
#
# COMPACT_ATOMS: atom_id res chain seq x y z
N MET A 1 -1.82 2.90 19.36
CA MET A 1 -0.50 2.91 18.67
C MET A 1 -0.32 1.75 17.69
N ARG A 2 -0.56 0.48 18.08
CA ARG A 2 -0.37 -0.68 17.18
C ARG A 2 -1.10 -0.57 15.84
N GLY A 3 -2.38 -0.17 15.83
CA GLY A 3 -3.15 0.02 14.59
C GLY A 3 -2.57 1.09 13.65
N LEU A 4 -2.07 2.21 14.18
CA LEU A 4 -1.42 3.25 13.37
C LEU A 4 -0.11 2.77 12.75
N ILE A 5 0.68 1.97 13.49
CA ILE A 5 1.90 1.36 12.98
C ILE A 5 1.57 0.40 11.84
N VAL A 6 0.57 -0.46 12.02
CA VAL A 6 0.13 -1.40 10.97
C VAL A 6 -0.34 -0.64 9.73
N THR A 7 -1.26 0.33 9.88
CA THR A 7 -1.73 1.14 8.74
C THR A 7 -0.59 1.88 8.04
N GLY A 8 0.35 2.46 8.77
CA GLY A 8 1.49 3.17 8.20
C GLY A 8 2.45 2.25 7.45
N VAL A 9 2.75 1.08 7.99
CA VAL A 9 3.59 0.06 7.32
C VAL A 9 2.89 -0.47 6.07
N THR A 10 1.60 -0.83 6.17
CA THR A 10 0.79 -1.25 5.03
C THR A 10 0.80 -0.20 3.92
N PHE A 11 0.61 1.07 4.27
CA PHE A 11 0.66 2.16 3.32
C PHE A 11 2.03 2.26 2.65
N GLY A 12 3.13 2.26 3.40
CA GLY A 12 4.48 2.38 2.84
C GLY A 12 4.84 1.26 1.87
N VAL A 13 4.53 0.01 2.24
CA VAL A 13 4.81 -1.17 1.40
C VAL A 13 3.99 -1.12 0.11
N PHE A 14 2.67 -0.90 0.20
CA PHE A 14 1.83 -0.85 -0.99
C PHE A 14 2.02 0.42 -1.82
N MET A 15 2.45 1.53 -1.22
CA MET A 15 2.79 2.73 -2.00
C MET A 15 4.04 2.48 -2.83
N THR A 16 5.02 1.78 -2.27
CA THR A 16 6.25 1.40 -2.99
C THR A 16 5.92 0.44 -4.12
N GLU A 17 5.11 -0.58 -3.86
CA GLU A 17 4.64 -1.54 -4.87
C GLU A 17 3.84 -0.85 -5.98
N ALA A 18 2.92 0.05 -5.65
CA ALA A 18 2.17 0.82 -6.65
C ALA A 18 3.05 1.71 -7.54
N ILE A 19 4.12 2.30 -6.98
CA ILE A 19 5.11 3.05 -7.77
C ILE A 19 5.88 2.11 -8.71
N ILE A 20 6.26 0.92 -8.25
CA ILE A 20 6.92 -0.08 -9.11
C ILE A 20 5.98 -0.52 -10.22
N HIS A 21 4.71 -0.81 -9.93
CA HIS A 21 3.70 -1.16 -10.92
C HIS A 21 3.47 -0.07 -11.96
N TYR A 22 3.47 1.21 -11.55
CA TYR A 22 3.44 2.32 -12.49
C TYR A 22 4.61 2.26 -13.47
N ASN A 23 5.83 2.05 -12.96
CA ASN A 23 7.03 1.97 -13.81
C ASN A 23 7.05 0.72 -14.69
N MET A 24 6.48 -0.40 -14.25
CA MET A 24 6.30 -1.58 -15.10
C MET A 24 5.36 -1.29 -16.27
N GLY A 25 4.25 -0.59 -16.03
CA GLY A 25 3.34 -0.16 -17.11
C GLY A 25 3.99 0.83 -18.07
N MET A 26 4.82 1.75 -17.57
CA MET A 26 5.60 2.65 -18.43
C MET A 26 6.67 1.89 -19.21
N ALA A 27 7.31 0.89 -18.62
CA ALA A 27 8.33 0.07 -19.29
C ALA A 27 7.74 -0.74 -20.44
N GLU A 28 6.50 -1.22 -20.31
CA GLU A 28 5.78 -1.89 -21.40
C GLU A 28 5.54 -0.94 -22.58
N ALA A 29 5.30 0.35 -22.31
CA ALA A 29 5.12 1.37 -23.35
C ALA A 29 6.44 1.91 -23.94
N GLU A 30 7.48 2.08 -23.11
CA GLU A 30 8.76 2.72 -23.48
C GLU A 30 9.85 1.71 -23.89
N GLY A 31 9.66 0.41 -23.64
CA GLY A 31 10.62 -0.65 -23.96
C GLY A 31 11.79 -0.79 -22.98
N GLU A 32 11.89 0.08 -21.96
CA GLU A 32 12.91 0.02 -20.91
C GLU A 32 12.32 0.33 -19.53
N PHE A 33 12.72 -0.44 -18.51
CA PHE A 33 12.36 -0.15 -17.14
C PHE A 33 13.22 0.97 -16.56
N ARG A 34 12.58 2.06 -16.12
CA ARG A 34 13.24 3.18 -15.45
C ARG A 34 12.46 3.55 -14.21
N LEU A 35 13.09 3.48 -13.05
CA LEU A 35 12.50 3.89 -11.78
C LEU A 35 12.26 5.41 -11.78
N ARG A 36 10.99 5.80 -11.93
CA ARG A 36 10.54 7.19 -11.94
C ARG A 36 9.35 7.35 -11.01
N LEU A 37 9.21 8.55 -10.44
CA LEU A 37 8.00 8.88 -9.70
C LEU A 37 6.88 9.24 -10.67
N PRO A 38 5.63 8.80 -10.41
CA PRO A 38 4.48 9.23 -11.18
C PRO A 38 4.33 10.76 -11.13
N PRO A 39 3.77 11.38 -12.18
CA PRO A 39 3.35 12.78 -12.15
C PRO A 39 2.50 13.08 -10.91
N PRO A 40 2.58 14.29 -10.30
CA PRO A 40 1.92 14.59 -9.03
C PRO A 40 0.41 14.27 -8.98
N LYS A 41 -0.29 14.44 -10.11
CA LYS A 41 -1.72 14.11 -10.23
C LYS A 41 -1.98 12.60 -10.15
N GLU A 42 -1.13 11.79 -10.74
CA GLU A 42 -1.24 10.32 -10.71
C GLU A 42 -0.76 9.78 -9.37
N LEU A 43 0.34 10.33 -8.85
CA LEU A 43 0.85 10.01 -7.51
C LEU A 43 -0.23 10.27 -6.44
N ALA A 44 -0.97 11.38 -6.54
CA ALA A 44 -2.07 11.67 -5.64
C ALA A 44 -3.21 10.64 -5.73
N LYS A 45 -3.55 10.17 -6.94
CA LYS A 45 -4.56 9.10 -7.12
C LYS A 45 -4.09 7.79 -6.49
N ILE A 46 -2.84 7.40 -6.75
CA ILE A 46 -2.23 6.19 -6.17
C ILE A 46 -2.23 6.31 -4.65
N ALA A 47 -1.75 7.41 -4.10
CA ALA A 47 -1.72 7.65 -2.66
C ALA A 47 -3.12 7.64 -2.02
N ALA A 48 -4.13 8.18 -2.70
CA ALA A 48 -5.51 8.17 -2.20
C ALA A 48 -6.09 6.75 -2.14
N VAL A 49 -5.91 5.96 -3.19
CA VAL A 49 -6.38 4.57 -3.24
C VAL A 49 -5.62 3.73 -2.21
N THR A 50 -4.29 3.75 -2.24
CA THR A 50 -3.44 2.99 -1.32
C THR A 50 -3.69 3.39 0.14
N GLY A 51 -3.85 4.69 0.42
CA GLY A 51 -4.21 5.20 1.75
C GLY A 51 -5.54 4.66 2.25
N THR A 52 -6.57 4.67 1.39
CA THR A 52 -7.90 4.13 1.72
C THR A 52 -7.81 2.65 2.07
N PHE A 53 -7.17 1.84 1.23
CA PHE A 53 -7.03 0.41 1.47
C PHE A 53 -6.13 0.08 2.67
N SER A 54 -5.17 0.93 3.00
CA SER A 54 -4.33 0.78 4.21
C SER A 54 -5.12 1.01 5.49
N ILE A 55 -6.02 2.00 5.50
CA ILE A 55 -6.94 2.24 6.61
C ILE A 55 -7.92 1.07 6.75
N LEU A 56 -8.53 0.63 5.65
CA LEU A 56 -9.44 -0.52 5.65
C LEU A 56 -8.73 -1.79 6.15
N SER A 57 -7.50 -2.04 5.71
CA SER A 57 -6.70 -3.18 6.19
C SER A 57 -6.45 -3.11 7.68
N GLY A 58 -6.08 -1.93 8.21
CA GLY A 58 -5.93 -1.74 9.66
C GLY A 58 -7.22 -2.00 10.44
N ALA A 59 -8.36 -1.54 9.92
CA ALA A 59 -9.67 -1.79 10.52
C ALA A 59 -10.03 -3.29 10.51
N LEU A 60 -9.76 -3.99 9.41
CA LEU A 60 -10.00 -5.43 9.29
C LEU A 60 -9.13 -6.23 10.26
N ILE A 61 -7.82 -5.94 10.32
CA ILE A 61 -6.88 -6.60 11.24
C ILE A 61 -7.34 -6.41 12.70
N ASN A 62 -7.78 -5.20 13.07
CA ASN A 62 -8.30 -4.96 14.42
C ASN A 62 -9.58 -5.76 14.73
N ASN A 63 -10.46 -5.98 13.74
CA ASN A 63 -11.65 -6.81 13.92
C ASN A 63 -11.30 -8.30 14.02
N VAL A 64 -10.34 -8.77 13.21
CA VAL A 64 -9.83 -10.15 13.28
C VAL A 64 -9.19 -10.42 14.64
N ASP A 65 -8.35 -9.52 15.15
CA ASP A 65 -7.72 -9.64 16.48
C ASP A 65 -8.77 -9.74 17.61
N LYS A 66 -9.90 -9.02 17.48
CA LYS A 66 -11.01 -9.08 18.45
C LYS A 66 -11.79 -10.39 18.36
N MET A 67 -12.02 -10.91 17.16
CA MET A 67 -12.74 -12.18 16.95
C MET A 67 -11.88 -13.40 17.32
N MET A 68 -10.56 -13.30 17.16
CA MET A 68 -9.62 -14.39 17.42
C MET A 68 -8.48 -13.91 18.33
N PRO A 69 -8.76 -13.65 19.62
CA PRO A 69 -7.75 -13.27 20.60
C PRO A 69 -6.84 -14.47 20.90
N GLY A 70 -5.84 -14.71 20.04
CA GLY A 70 -4.97 -15.87 20.15
C GLY A 70 -4.19 -16.26 18.89
N LEU A 71 -4.45 -15.63 17.74
CA LEU A 71 -3.64 -15.84 16.53
C LEU A 71 -2.27 -15.15 16.65
N ARG A 72 -1.49 -15.60 17.62
CA ARG A 72 -0.08 -15.25 17.78
C ARG A 72 0.65 -16.04 16.72
N VAL A 73 0.89 -15.43 15.56
CA VAL A 73 1.85 -15.95 14.58
C VAL A 73 3.17 -16.08 15.35
N LYS A 74 3.54 -17.32 15.67
CA LYS A 74 4.81 -17.66 16.31
C LYS A 74 5.94 -17.46 15.30
#